data_AF-A0ABD4S354-F1
#
_entry.id   AF-A0ABD4S354-F1
#
_cell.length_a   1.000
_cell.length_b   1.000
_cell.length_c   1.000
_cell.angle_alpha   90.00
_cell.angle_beta   90.00
_cell.angle_gamma   90.00
#
_symmetry.space_group_name_H-M   'P 1'
#
loop_
_entity.id
_entity.type
_entity.pdbx_description
1 polymer ?
#
loop_
_entity_poly.entity_id
_entity_poly.type
_entity_poly.pdbx_seq_one_letter_code
_entity_poly.pdbx_strand_id
1 'polypeptide(L)'
;MKWIKWYSITCICIFALITFFMLIFPNKVRMLDSSYAYSLIEKKVPNGASYQGYKKNQIDGTTTIYYNYNNSTHVVKLSHPEYNSREINWDKVSNIIFD
;
A
#
# COMPACT_ATOMS: atom_id res chain seq x y z
N MET A 1 -1.10 1.19 -50.05
CA MET A 1 0.08 1.52 -49.20
C MET A 1 -0.05 2.76 -48.30
N LYS A 2 -0.80 3.82 -48.67
CA LYS A 2 -0.93 5.02 -47.80
C LYS A 2 -1.65 4.74 -46.47
N TRP A 3 -2.69 3.91 -46.48
CA TRP A 3 -3.50 3.59 -45.29
C TRP A 3 -2.71 2.84 -44.20
N ILE A 4 -1.79 1.95 -44.58
CA ILE A 4 -0.90 1.24 -43.64
C ILE A 4 0.08 2.22 -42.96
N LYS A 5 0.58 3.21 -43.70
CA LYS A 5 1.46 4.25 -43.12
C LYS A 5 0.72 5.11 -42.10
N TRP A 6 -0.52 5.49 -42.40
CA TRP A 6 -1.38 6.23 -41.45
C TRP A 6 -1.65 5.41 -40.19
N TYR A 7 -1.97 4.12 -40.33
CA TYR A 7 -2.19 3.22 -39.20
C TYR A 7 -0.94 3.06 -38.31
N SER A 8 0.24 2.96 -38.92
CA SER A 8 1.50 2.87 -38.19
C SER A 8 1.79 4.16 -37.40
N ILE A 9 1.53 5.33 -38.00
CA ILE A 9 1.72 6.63 -37.34
C ILE A 9 0.77 6.78 -36.14
N THR A 10 -0.52 6.45 -36.29
CA THR A 10 -1.46 6.51 -35.17
C THR A 10 -1.10 5.53 -34.06
N CYS A 11 -0.62 4.34 -34.40
CA CYS A 11 -0.17 3.35 -33.42
C CYS A 11 1.01 3.90 -32.58
N ILE A 12 2.01 4.51 -33.22
CA ILE A 12 3.15 5.13 -32.54
C ILE A 12 2.69 6.28 -31.63
N CYS A 13 1.78 7.13 -32.09
CA CYS A 13 1.24 8.22 -31.27
C CYS A 13 0.51 7.72 -30.02
N ILE A 14 -0.27 6.63 -30.13
CA ILE A 14 -0.96 6.02 -28.98
C ILE A 14 0.05 5.46 -27.98
N PHE A 15 1.09 4.76 -28.45
CA PHE A 15 2.16 4.27 -27.57
C PHE A 15 2.92 5.40 -26.87
N ALA A 16 3.23 6.48 -27.59
CA ALA A 16 3.86 7.67 -27.00
C ALA A 16 2.98 8.31 -25.92
N LEU A 17 1.65 8.38 -26.14
CA LEU A 17 0.72 8.87 -25.13
C LEU A 17 0.68 7.96 -23.89
N ILE A 18 0.56 6.64 -24.06
CA ILE A 18 0.50 5.69 -22.94
C ILE A 18 1.78 5.78 -22.09
N THR A 19 2.94 5.80 -22.74
CA THR A 19 4.24 5.92 -22.05
C THR A 19 4.39 7.26 -21.33
N PHE A 20 3.94 8.36 -21.93
CA PHE A 20 3.91 9.68 -21.29
C PHE A 20 3.00 9.71 -20.05
N PHE A 21 1.82 9.10 -20.12
CA PHE A 21 0.93 8.98 -18.96
C PHE A 21 1.53 8.14 -17.83
N MET A 22 2.20 7.03 -18.15
CA MET A 22 2.91 6.21 -17.15
C MET A 22 4.08 6.96 -16.48
N LEU A 23 4.74 7.88 -17.20
CA LEU A 23 5.79 8.73 -16.62
C LEU A 23 5.25 9.82 -15.70
N ILE A 24 4.13 10.46 -16.06
CA ILE A 24 3.54 11.57 -15.28
C ILE A 24 2.83 11.06 -14.03
N PHE A 25 2.18 9.92 -14.12
CA PHE A 25 1.53 9.25 -13.01
C PHE A 25 2.34 8.02 -12.66
N PRO A 26 3.53 8.19 -12.04
CA PRO A 26 4.24 7.04 -11.51
C PRO A 26 3.26 6.32 -10.59
N ASN A 27 3.25 4.99 -10.67
CA ASN A 27 2.39 4.12 -9.90
C ASN A 27 2.70 4.34 -8.42
N LYS A 28 2.17 5.42 -7.83
CA LYS A 28 2.41 5.80 -6.45
C LYS A 28 1.79 4.67 -5.66
N VAL A 29 2.63 3.92 -4.96
CA VAL A 29 2.18 2.96 -3.95
C VAL A 29 1.15 3.70 -3.12
N ARG A 30 -0.10 3.25 -3.19
CA ARG A 30 -1.24 3.98 -2.64
C ARG A 30 -1.12 3.96 -1.13
N MET A 31 -0.52 5.00 -0.57
CA MET A 31 -0.38 5.15 0.87
C MET A 31 -1.75 5.48 1.45
N LEU A 32 -2.12 4.75 2.50
CA LEU A 32 -3.34 4.95 3.26
C LEU A 32 -3.05 5.78 4.51
N ASP A 33 -4.02 6.54 4.98
CA ASP A 33 -3.95 7.10 6.32
C ASP A 33 -4.01 5.98 7.36
N SER A 34 -3.25 6.12 8.44
CA SER A 34 -3.17 5.13 9.51
C SER A 34 -4.54 4.84 10.12
N SER A 35 -5.36 5.87 10.34
CA SER A 35 -6.75 5.74 10.82
C SER A 35 -7.61 4.87 9.89
N TYR A 36 -7.48 5.08 8.58
CA TYR A 36 -8.19 4.26 7.59
C TYR A 36 -7.65 2.83 7.55
N ALA A 37 -6.33 2.64 7.67
CA ALA A 37 -5.73 1.32 7.77
C ALA A 37 -6.25 0.55 8.99
N TYR A 38 -6.34 1.18 10.17
CA TYR A 38 -6.92 0.54 11.36
C TYR A 38 -8.39 0.16 11.13
N SER A 39 -9.19 1.02 10.50
CA SER A 39 -10.58 0.68 10.16
C SER A 39 -10.69 -0.52 9.21
N LEU A 40 -9.77 -0.65 8.25
CA LEU A 40 -9.72 -1.82 7.38
C LEU A 40 -9.35 -3.10 8.13
N ILE A 41 -8.43 -3.00 9.10
CA ILE A 41 -8.04 -4.12 9.95
C ILE A 41 -9.24 -4.58 10.76
N GLU A 42 -9.92 -3.67 11.45
CA GLU A 42 -11.10 -3.99 12.26
C GLU A 42 -12.21 -4.69 11.46
N LYS A 43 -12.41 -4.29 10.20
CA LYS A 43 -13.39 -4.95 9.31
C LYS A 43 -12.99 -6.36 8.88
N LYS A 44 -11.69 -6.66 8.85
CA LYS A 44 -11.17 -7.95 8.35
C LYS A 44 -10.86 -8.94 9.48
N VAL A 45 -10.56 -8.42 10.67
CA VAL A 45 -10.33 -9.23 11.86
C VAL A 45 -11.63 -9.97 12.24
N PRO A 46 -11.59 -11.27 12.54
CA PRO A 46 -12.79 -12.04 12.89
C PRO A 46 -13.53 -11.47 14.10
N ASN A 47 -14.86 -11.50 14.04
CA ASN A 47 -15.70 -11.21 15.20
C ASN A 47 -15.37 -12.18 16.34
N GLY A 48 -14.90 -11.67 17.47
CA GLY A 48 -14.44 -12.46 18.62
C GLY A 48 -12.92 -12.48 18.79
N ALA A 49 -12.15 -11.93 17.86
CA ALA A 49 -10.74 -11.68 18.10
C ALA A 49 -10.57 -10.58 19.17
N SER A 50 -9.70 -10.84 20.15
CA SER A 50 -9.41 -9.91 21.24
C SER A 50 -8.11 -9.16 20.94
N TYR A 51 -8.18 -7.83 20.92
CA TYR A 51 -6.99 -6.99 20.81
C TYR A 51 -6.07 -7.16 22.02
N GLN A 52 -4.79 -7.43 21.78
CA GLN A 52 -3.78 -7.67 22.82
C GLN A 52 -2.75 -6.53 22.95
N GLY A 53 -2.76 -5.57 22.02
CA GLY A 53 -1.81 -4.46 22.01
C GLY A 53 -1.09 -4.31 20.68
N TYR A 54 -0.09 -3.44 20.67
CA TYR A 54 0.74 -3.17 19.50
C TYR A 54 2.19 -2.86 19.88
N LYS A 55 3.10 -3.05 18.94
CA LYS A 55 4.51 -2.70 19.07
C LYS A 55 4.98 -1.96 17.82
N LYS A 56 5.63 -0.81 18.00
CA LYS A 56 6.30 -0.07 16.92
C LYS A 56 7.77 -0.45 16.85
N ASN A 57 8.27 -0.63 15.63
CA ASN A 57 9.69 -0.78 15.34
C ASN A 57 10.19 0.47 14.61
N GLN A 58 11.01 1.26 15.30
CA GLN A 58 11.57 2.50 14.77
C GLN A 58 12.71 2.27 13.76
N ILE A 59 13.22 1.04 13.64
CA ILE A 59 14.34 0.74 12.73
C ILE A 59 13.84 0.51 11.31
N ASP A 60 12.69 -0.16 11.15
CA ASP A 60 12.15 -0.55 9.84
C ASP A 60 10.77 0.05 9.55
N GLY A 61 10.29 0.95 10.40
CA GLY A 61 8.99 1.59 10.23
C GLY A 61 7.80 0.63 10.30
N THR A 62 7.89 -0.46 11.06
CA THR A 62 6.78 -1.42 11.16
C THR A 62 6.00 -1.28 12.45
N THR A 63 4.67 -1.23 12.37
CA THR A 63 3.77 -1.45 13.53
C THR A 63 3.22 -2.86 13.47
N THR A 64 3.45 -3.66 14.52
CA THR A 64 2.84 -4.98 14.68
C THR A 64 1.69 -4.89 15.67
N ILE A 65 0.50 -5.31 15.27
CA ILE A 65 -0.70 -5.38 16.09
C ILE A 65 -0.98 -6.83 16.43
N TYR A 66 -1.31 -7.11 17.69
CA TYR A 66 -1.55 -8.46 18.19
C TYR A 66 -3.02 -8.68 18.47
N TYR A 67 -3.56 -9.78 17.97
CA TYR A 67 -4.92 -10.24 18.24
C TYR A 67 -4.86 -11.68 18.76
N ASN A 68 -5.71 -12.01 19.73
CA ASN A 68 -5.92 -13.39 20.16
C ASN A 68 -7.24 -13.89 19.57
N TYR A 69 -7.18 -14.97 18.80
CA TYR A 69 -8.35 -15.64 18.22
C TYR A 69 -8.06 -17.14 18.08
N ASN A 70 -9.07 -17.98 18.27
CA ASN A 70 -8.95 -19.44 18.21
C ASN A 70 -7.82 -20.03 19.09
N ASN A 71 -7.63 -19.50 20.30
CA ASN A 71 -6.55 -19.90 21.22
C ASN A 71 -5.12 -19.70 20.65
N SER A 72 -4.96 -18.79 19.70
CA SER A 72 -3.67 -18.45 19.11
C SER A 72 -3.51 -16.94 18.91
N THR A 73 -2.25 -16.49 18.93
CA THR A 73 -1.92 -15.09 18.66
C THR A 73 -1.72 -14.90 17.15
N HIS A 74 -2.51 -14.02 16.57
CA HIS A 74 -2.39 -13.55 15.19
C HIS A 74 -1.81 -12.14 15.16
N VAL A 75 -1.07 -11.83 14.10
CA VAL A 75 -0.44 -10.52 13.96
C VAL A 75 -0.87 -9.82 12.68
N VAL A 76 -1.01 -8.51 12.77
CA VAL A 76 -1.17 -7.63 11.62
C VAL A 76 -0.01 -6.66 11.59
N LYS A 77 0.75 -6.65 10.49
CA LYS A 77 1.90 -5.77 10.30
C LYS A 77 1.55 -4.63 9.37
N LEU A 78 1.83 -3.41 9.82
CA LEU A 78 1.69 -2.17 9.07
C LEU A 78 3.07 -1.62 8.74
N SER A 79 3.37 -1.43 7.46
CA SER A 79 4.58 -0.75 7.03
C SER A 79 4.31 0.73 6.88
N HIS A 80 5.15 1.56 7.49
CA HIS A 80 5.10 3.01 7.43
C HIS A 80 6.22 3.52 6.51
N PRO A 81 5.93 4.45 5.59
CA PRO A 81 6.96 5.01 4.73
C PRO A 81 7.88 5.95 5.51
N GLU A 82 9.13 6.04 5.08
CA GLU A 82 10.08 7.04 5.58
C GLU A 82 10.00 8.32 4.73
N TYR A 83 10.17 9.47 5.38
CA TYR A 83 10.43 10.74 4.70
C TYR A 83 11.90 10.83 4.28
N ASN A 84 12.21 11.81 3.43
CA ASN A 84 13.59 12.11 3.01
C ASN A 84 14.54 12.40 4.20
N SER A 85 13.99 12.81 5.35
CA SER A 85 14.71 13.03 6.60
C SER A 85 15.06 11.74 7.37
N ARG A 86 14.72 10.55 6.83
CA ARG A 86 14.74 9.26 7.54
C ARG A 86 13.81 9.17 8.74
N GLU A 87 12.88 10.11 8.84
CA GLU A 87 11.82 10.06 9.84
C GLU A 87 10.69 9.18 9.33
N ILE A 88 10.26 8.22 10.14
CA ILE A 88 9.14 7.35 9.81
C ILE A 88 7.83 8.14 9.90
N ASN A 89 7.06 8.12 8.82
CA ASN A 89 5.74 8.71 8.78
C ASN A 89 4.70 7.74 9.37
N TRP A 90 4.49 7.82 10.68
CA TRP A 90 3.53 6.97 11.40
C TRP A 90 2.06 7.20 11.00
N ASP A 91 1.76 8.33 10.35
CA ASP A 91 0.41 8.69 9.91
C ASP A 91 0.02 8.04 8.59
N LYS A 92 1.00 7.51 7.84
CA LYS A 92 0.78 6.81 6.58
C LYS A 92 1.14 5.34 6.70
N VAL A 93 0.41 4.51 5.97
CA VAL A 93 0.64 3.09 5.85
C VAL A 93 0.81 2.77 4.36
N SER A 94 1.95 2.19 4.01
CA SER A 94 2.27 1.76 2.65
C SER A 94 1.83 0.31 2.39
N ASN A 95 1.75 -0.52 3.44
CA ASN A 95 1.36 -1.93 3.32
C ASN A 95 0.72 -2.47 4.60
N ILE A 96 -0.20 -3.43 4.45
CA ILE A 96 -0.87 -4.15 5.54
C ILE A 96 -0.75 -5.65 5.27
N ILE A 97 -0.14 -6.39 6.19
CA ILE A 97 0.05 -7.84 6.10
C ILE A 97 -0.70 -8.51 7.27
N PHE A 98 -1.53 -9.49 6.96
CA PHE A 98 -2.23 -10.33 7.92
C PHE A 98 -1.58 -11.71 7.92
N ASP A 99 -1.31 -12.25 9.11
CA ASP A 99 -0.85 -13.64 9.31
C ASP A 99 -2.03 -14.62 9.42
#